data_AF-A0A955S3W3-F1
#
_entry.id   AF-A0A955S3W3-F1
#
_cell.length_a   1.000
_cell.length_b   1.000
_cell.length_c   1.000
_cell.angle_alpha   90.00
_cell.angle_beta   90.00
_cell.angle_gamma   90.00
#
_symmetry.space_group_name_H-M   'P 1'
#
loop_
_entity.id
_entity.type
_entity.pdbx_description
1 polymer ?
#
loop_
_entity_poly.entity_id
_entity_poly.type
_entity_poly.pdbx_seq_one_letter_code
_entity_poly.pdbx_strand_id
1 'polypeptide(L)'
;MPTLPRLSLVIIALLIWAPFPALAQLPAPEYHDNGQIKTVWEAAADGVSLNRTEFFSNGQLKNKATYREEQLNGLYQEFTAEGKPRLEISYKMGVEHGPFREYFANGNLKSAGEYIEGKLNGIQFIYFQDGKLSQEAVYYNDTLNGEVKIFFPNGQIRQASGYRYGKLWGPFKIYTETGTLNSYREYVDEVLQGPFLTFFDSGILQENGNFRDGQVTDKRVYNEQGILAVDVRFENGLKEGPYSEYYEDGILKIMRTYDDDAVVTERYFDQYGMEVSKEKASLDQQQDPSVEQLMLRAFGQPDFIILVVAIVISILGTAFVVSRYYKSLAATQDLIRPTLKPIEPEEQQPEPQEKDFLDPSSDRMYRGLIENVRSGIYVADADGKLIYANNTFAQLLGYRTKPETAGLNLEDNFSDPYRHENSFMQTLKQANAVYDYSFEYKKADGTDVVLSTSANLIFNDRGE
;
A
#
# COMPACT_ATOMS: atom_id res chain seq x y z
N MET A 1 -20.08 79.61 78.05
CA MET A 1 -20.09 78.17 77.74
C MET A 1 -20.24 78.02 76.23
N PRO A 2 -19.29 77.40 75.53
CA PRO A 2 -19.20 77.48 74.08
C PRO A 2 -20.02 76.39 73.38
N THR A 3 -20.61 76.77 72.26
CA THR A 3 -21.21 75.93 71.22
C THR A 3 -20.14 75.15 70.46
N LEU A 4 -20.31 73.83 70.31
CA LEU A 4 -19.55 72.99 69.38
C LEU A 4 -20.42 72.56 68.19
N PRO A 5 -19.83 72.40 66.98
CA PRO A 5 -20.55 72.51 65.71
C PRO A 5 -21.14 71.18 65.19
N ARG A 6 -22.21 71.28 64.39
CA ARG A 6 -22.76 70.20 63.56
C ARG A 6 -21.74 69.79 62.50
N LEU A 7 -21.25 68.55 62.57
CA LEU A 7 -20.57 67.91 61.43
C LEU A 7 -21.62 67.49 60.40
N SER A 8 -21.62 68.16 59.25
CA SER A 8 -22.39 67.75 58.08
C SER A 8 -21.51 66.80 57.27
N LEU A 9 -21.87 65.51 57.21
CA LEU A 9 -21.18 64.54 56.37
C LEU A 9 -21.70 64.70 54.93
N VAL A 10 -20.92 65.35 54.09
CA VAL A 10 -21.16 65.43 52.65
C VAL A 10 -20.66 64.12 52.04
N ILE A 11 -21.58 63.21 51.68
CA ILE A 11 -21.26 62.07 50.82
C ILE A 11 -21.16 62.60 49.39
N ILE A 12 -19.94 62.77 48.90
CA ILE A 12 -19.68 62.97 47.47
C ILE A 12 -19.90 61.62 46.79
N ALA A 13 -21.12 61.41 46.27
CA ALA A 13 -21.39 60.33 45.34
C ALA A 13 -20.67 60.66 44.01
N LEU A 14 -19.52 60.05 43.79
CA LEU A 14 -18.91 59.93 42.46
C LEU A 14 -19.84 59.08 41.61
N LEU A 15 -20.77 59.74 40.91
CA LEU A 15 -21.51 59.18 39.79
C LEU A 15 -20.50 58.92 38.66
N ILE A 16 -19.90 57.73 38.68
CA ILE A 16 -19.24 57.19 37.49
C ILE A 16 -20.39 56.86 36.53
N TRP A 17 -20.66 57.79 35.61
CA TRP A 17 -21.49 57.54 34.46
C TRP A 17 -20.66 56.65 33.52
N ALA A 18 -20.60 55.35 33.81
CA ALA A 18 -20.23 54.38 32.81
C ALA A 18 -21.36 54.39 31.78
N PRO A 19 -21.09 54.61 30.48
CA PRO A 19 -22.11 54.39 29.48
C PRO A 19 -22.51 52.92 29.62
N PHE A 20 -23.74 52.67 30.10
CA PHE A 20 -24.37 51.38 29.88
C PHE A 20 -24.27 51.16 28.36
N PRO A 21 -23.57 50.13 27.87
CA PRO A 21 -23.71 49.77 26.47
C PRO A 21 -25.21 49.58 26.28
N ALA A 22 -25.78 50.30 25.30
CA ALA A 22 -27.18 50.16 24.97
C ALA A 22 -27.44 48.66 24.84
N LEU A 23 -28.23 48.09 25.75
CA LEU A 23 -28.68 46.71 25.65
C LEU A 23 -29.30 46.62 24.26
N ALA A 24 -28.64 45.94 23.34
CA ALA A 24 -29.18 45.70 22.02
C ALA A 24 -30.55 45.07 22.27
N GLN A 25 -31.61 45.79 21.87
CA GLN A 25 -32.95 45.28 22.04
C GLN A 25 -33.03 43.97 21.28
N LEU A 26 -33.36 42.88 22.00
CA LEU A 26 -33.52 41.58 21.37
C LEU A 26 -34.60 41.70 20.28
N PRO A 27 -34.42 41.03 19.12
CA PRO A 27 -35.46 41.00 18.11
C PRO A 27 -36.77 40.46 18.68
N ALA A 28 -37.89 41.03 18.24
CA ALA A 28 -39.21 40.56 18.65
C ALA A 28 -39.45 39.11 18.20
N PRO A 29 -40.22 38.30 18.96
CA PRO A 29 -40.61 36.97 18.52
C PRO A 29 -41.40 37.00 17.21
N GLU A 30 -41.12 36.06 16.32
CA GLU A 30 -41.93 35.82 15.12
C GLU A 30 -42.97 34.73 15.39
N TYR A 31 -44.09 34.77 14.67
CA TYR A 31 -45.18 33.79 14.77
C TYR A 31 -45.50 33.19 13.42
N HIS A 32 -45.95 31.94 13.42
CA HIS A 32 -46.56 31.26 12.28
C HIS A 32 -47.99 31.79 12.06
N ASP A 33 -48.57 31.51 10.89
CA ASP A 33 -49.95 31.93 10.55
C ASP A 33 -51.01 31.39 11.52
N ASN A 34 -50.72 30.28 12.20
CA ASN A 34 -51.59 29.69 13.21
C ASN A 34 -51.43 30.30 14.62
N GLY A 35 -50.64 31.37 14.75
CA GLY A 35 -50.39 32.09 16.00
C GLY A 35 -49.38 31.43 16.93
N GLN A 36 -48.81 30.28 16.57
CA GLN A 36 -47.72 29.67 17.35
C GLN A 36 -46.40 30.40 17.12
N ILE A 37 -45.54 30.42 18.13
CA ILE A 37 -44.20 31.01 18.04
C ILE A 37 -43.41 30.30 16.95
N LYS A 38 -42.79 31.08 16.07
CA LYS A 38 -41.91 30.62 14.99
C LYS A 38 -40.44 30.82 15.32
N THR A 39 -40.08 31.94 15.96
CA THR A 39 -38.69 32.25 16.28
C THR A 39 -38.60 33.10 17.55
N VAL A 40 -37.64 32.79 18.42
CA VAL A 40 -37.33 33.54 19.64
C VAL A 40 -35.82 33.79 19.71
N TRP A 41 -35.46 34.94 20.26
CA TRP A 41 -34.09 35.35 20.53
C TRP A 41 -33.87 35.57 22.03
N GLU A 42 -32.75 35.07 22.54
CA GLU A 42 -32.35 35.19 23.94
C GLU A 42 -30.87 35.58 24.03
N ALA A 43 -30.49 36.38 25.03
CA ALA A 43 -29.08 36.63 25.29
C ALA A 43 -28.40 35.33 25.77
N ALA A 44 -27.24 35.01 25.21
CA ALA A 44 -26.43 33.89 25.68
C ALA A 44 -25.79 34.22 27.05
N ALA A 45 -25.32 33.18 27.75
CA ALA A 45 -24.75 33.32 29.08
C ALA A 45 -23.47 34.18 29.13
N ASP A 46 -22.78 34.34 28.00
CA ASP A 46 -21.59 35.20 27.88
C ASP A 46 -21.94 36.70 27.82
N GLY A 47 -23.23 37.05 27.71
CA GLY A 47 -23.72 38.43 27.63
C GLY A 47 -23.44 39.14 26.32
N VAL A 48 -22.82 38.48 25.33
CA VAL A 48 -22.42 39.07 24.03
C VAL A 48 -23.09 38.34 22.86
N SER A 49 -23.23 37.02 22.96
CA SER A 49 -23.81 36.20 21.91
C SER A 49 -25.34 36.16 22.03
N LEU A 50 -26.02 35.83 20.93
CA LEU A 50 -27.47 35.66 20.86
C LEU A 50 -27.81 34.21 20.54
N ASN A 51 -28.70 33.61 21.32
CA ASN A 51 -29.30 32.32 21.01
C ASN A 51 -30.59 32.55 20.22
N ARG A 52 -30.71 31.87 19.08
CA ARG A 52 -31.92 31.83 18.26
C ARG A 52 -32.52 30.45 18.34
N THR A 53 -33.81 30.38 18.61
CA THR A 53 -34.59 29.13 18.62
C THR A 53 -35.72 29.25 17.61
N GLU A 54 -35.78 28.35 16.63
CA GLU A 54 -36.89 28.24 15.68
C GLU A 54 -37.77 27.04 16.01
N PHE A 55 -39.07 27.18 15.76
CA PHE A 55 -40.07 26.13 15.95
C PHE A 55 -40.81 25.83 14.65
N PHE A 56 -41.24 24.58 14.48
CA PHE A 56 -42.19 24.20 13.44
C PHE A 56 -43.58 24.78 13.72
N SER A 57 -44.46 24.76 12.72
CA SER A 57 -45.86 25.19 12.87
C SER A 57 -46.69 24.29 13.78
N ASN A 58 -46.15 23.17 14.26
CA ASN A 58 -46.76 22.32 15.30
C ASN A 58 -46.23 22.65 16.71
N GLY A 59 -45.36 23.64 16.84
CA GLY A 59 -44.76 24.09 18.11
C GLY A 59 -43.54 23.28 18.55
N GLN A 60 -43.14 22.25 17.80
CA GLN A 60 -41.93 21.49 18.11
C GLN A 60 -40.68 22.26 17.70
N LEU A 61 -39.57 22.00 18.42
CA LEU A 61 -38.27 22.59 18.14
C LEU A 61 -37.82 22.20 16.72
N LYS A 62 -37.43 23.19 15.93
CA LYS A 62 -36.91 23.01 14.58
C LYS A 62 -35.40 23.14 14.56
N ASN A 63 -34.87 24.25 15.06
CA ASN A 63 -33.44 24.41 15.24
C ASN A 63 -33.12 25.37 16.40
N LYS A 64 -31.88 25.29 16.88
CA LYS A 64 -31.29 26.20 17.84
C LYS A 64 -29.88 26.55 17.38
N ALA A 65 -29.50 27.81 17.49
CA ALA A 65 -28.17 28.27 17.09
C ALA A 65 -27.70 29.45 17.96
N THR A 66 -26.40 29.55 18.16
CA THR A 66 -25.76 30.71 18.81
C THR A 66 -25.08 31.58 17.76
N TYR A 67 -25.26 32.89 17.87
CA TYR A 67 -24.70 33.91 16.98
C TYR A 67 -23.82 34.89 17.75
N ARG A 68 -22.71 35.28 17.15
CA ARG A 68 -21.85 36.38 17.60
C ARG A 68 -21.51 37.24 16.40
N GLU A 69 -21.66 38.55 16.51
CA GLU A 69 -21.42 39.49 15.40
C GLU A 69 -22.18 39.07 14.12
N GLU A 70 -23.45 38.68 14.27
CA GLU A 70 -24.35 38.20 13.20
C GLU A 70 -23.90 36.89 12.51
N GLN A 71 -22.81 36.27 12.97
CA GLN A 71 -22.29 35.00 12.44
C GLN A 71 -22.57 33.84 13.40
N LEU A 72 -22.77 32.63 12.86
CA LEU A 72 -22.90 31.43 13.69
C LEU A 72 -21.63 31.22 14.51
N ASN A 73 -21.77 31.10 15.82
CA ASN A 73 -20.64 30.95 16.72
C ASN A 73 -21.07 30.14 17.96
N GLY A 74 -20.77 28.85 17.94
CA GLY A 74 -21.22 27.87 18.91
C GLY A 74 -21.96 26.71 18.24
N LEU A 75 -22.76 26.00 19.02
CA LEU A 75 -23.49 24.82 18.56
C LEU A 75 -24.75 25.21 17.77
N TYR A 76 -24.87 24.67 16.57
CA TYR A 76 -26.10 24.61 15.80
C TYR A 76 -26.71 23.22 15.94
N GLN A 77 -28.01 23.16 16.28
CA GLN A 77 -28.76 21.92 16.41
C GLN A 77 -30.02 22.00 15.58
N GLU A 78 -30.36 20.93 14.87
CA GLU A 78 -31.56 20.82 14.06
C GLU A 78 -32.30 19.51 14.34
N PHE A 79 -33.63 19.58 14.29
CA PHE A 79 -34.55 18.52 14.67
C PHE A 79 -35.62 18.29 13.59
N THR A 80 -36.20 17.10 13.56
CA THR A 80 -37.35 16.77 12.69
C THR A 80 -38.65 17.33 13.28
N ALA A 81 -39.73 17.33 12.48
CA ALA A 81 -41.05 17.77 12.94
C ALA A 81 -41.69 16.83 13.98
N GLU A 82 -41.03 15.71 14.30
CA GLU A 82 -41.35 14.76 15.37
C GLU A 82 -40.41 14.89 16.59
N GLY A 83 -39.49 15.87 16.56
CA GLY A 83 -38.59 16.21 17.66
C GLY A 83 -37.32 15.37 17.74
N LYS A 84 -37.02 14.56 16.72
CA LYS A 84 -35.79 13.75 16.68
C LYS A 84 -34.60 14.61 16.22
N PRO A 85 -33.39 14.40 16.76
CA PRO A 85 -32.22 15.12 16.26
C PRO A 85 -31.97 14.77 14.80
N ARG A 86 -31.54 15.75 14.01
CA ARG A 86 -31.17 15.62 12.60
C ARG A 86 -29.70 15.96 12.39
N LEU A 87 -29.24 17.05 13.01
CA LEU A 87 -27.88 17.57 12.84
C LEU A 87 -27.45 18.32 14.10
N GLU A 88 -26.21 18.11 14.51
CA GLU A 88 -25.47 18.95 15.44
C GLU A 88 -24.15 19.33 14.77
N ILE A 89 -23.79 20.61 14.77
CA ILE A 89 -22.52 21.07 14.20
C ILE A 89 -22.04 22.31 14.95
N SER A 90 -20.73 22.39 15.17
CA SER A 90 -20.09 23.50 15.86
C SER A 90 -19.57 24.52 14.85
N TYR A 91 -19.79 25.81 15.13
CA TYR A 91 -19.30 26.92 14.32
C TYR A 91 -18.41 27.84 15.14
N LYS A 92 -17.45 28.48 14.47
CA LYS A 92 -16.64 29.58 14.98
C LYS A 92 -16.66 30.70 13.95
N MET A 93 -17.27 31.83 14.29
CA MET A 93 -17.36 33.01 13.41
C MET A 93 -17.83 32.67 11.98
N GLY A 94 -18.94 31.95 11.88
CA GLY A 94 -19.61 31.59 10.63
C GLY A 94 -19.03 30.36 9.91
N VAL A 95 -17.91 29.80 10.38
CA VAL A 95 -17.21 28.67 9.76
C VAL A 95 -17.32 27.43 10.64
N GLU A 96 -17.55 26.26 10.04
CA GLU A 96 -17.63 24.98 10.77
C GLU A 96 -16.30 24.71 11.49
N HIS A 97 -16.37 24.49 12.80
CA HIS A 97 -15.20 24.33 13.66
C HIS A 97 -15.58 23.59 14.94
N GLY A 98 -15.04 22.39 15.12
CA GLY A 98 -15.35 21.46 16.19
C GLY A 98 -16.20 20.27 15.72
N PRO A 99 -16.82 19.54 16.66
CA PRO A 99 -17.51 18.29 16.35
C PRO A 99 -18.81 18.52 15.57
N PHE A 100 -19.15 17.55 14.73
CA PHE A 100 -20.46 17.40 14.12
C PHE A 100 -21.04 16.00 14.36
N ARG A 101 -22.38 15.90 14.34
CA ARG A 101 -23.15 14.66 14.37
C ARG A 101 -24.34 14.78 13.45
N GLU A 102 -24.53 13.81 12.57
CA GLU A 102 -25.71 13.67 11.74
C GLU A 102 -26.49 12.43 12.17
N TYR A 103 -27.82 12.46 12.08
CA TYR A 103 -28.69 11.39 12.54
C TYR A 103 -29.62 10.92 11.42
N PHE A 104 -29.95 9.63 11.44
CA PHE A 104 -30.99 9.04 10.61
C PHE A 104 -32.39 9.46 11.09
N ALA A 105 -33.41 9.32 10.24
CA ALA A 105 -34.81 9.61 10.59
C ALA A 105 -35.35 8.74 11.76
N ASN A 106 -34.73 7.59 12.03
CA ASN A 106 -35.08 6.79 13.21
C ASN A 106 -34.52 7.38 14.52
N GLY A 107 -33.55 8.29 14.47
CA GLY A 107 -32.88 8.93 15.60
C GLY A 107 -31.49 8.35 15.90
N ASN A 108 -31.07 7.28 15.20
CA ASN A 108 -29.75 6.70 15.36
C ASN A 108 -28.68 7.60 14.71
N LEU A 109 -27.48 7.60 15.27
CA LEU A 109 -26.34 8.32 14.70
C LEU A 109 -26.05 7.78 13.30
N LYS A 110 -25.90 8.68 12.33
CA LYS A 110 -25.57 8.38 10.93
C LYS A 110 -24.11 8.61 10.65
N SER A 111 -23.57 9.75 11.10
CA SER A 111 -22.15 10.05 11.00
C SER A 111 -21.71 11.04 12.06
N ALA A 112 -20.43 11.00 12.42
CA ALA A 112 -19.82 11.96 13.31
C ALA A 112 -18.36 12.19 12.91
N GLY A 113 -17.83 13.35 13.30
CA GLY A 113 -16.44 13.72 13.06
C GLY A 113 -16.19 15.14 13.54
N GLU A 114 -15.13 15.77 13.02
CA GLU A 114 -14.71 17.11 13.40
C GLU A 114 -14.36 17.96 12.18
N TYR A 115 -14.80 19.21 12.19
CA TYR A 115 -14.39 20.22 11.23
C TYR A 115 -13.34 21.14 11.87
N ILE A 116 -12.32 21.51 11.10
CA ILE A 116 -11.38 22.57 11.46
C ILE A 116 -11.37 23.57 10.31
N GLU A 117 -11.87 24.77 10.57
CA GLU A 117 -11.91 25.87 9.58
C GLU A 117 -12.66 25.48 8.29
N GLY A 118 -13.81 24.81 8.46
CA GLY A 118 -14.67 24.41 7.35
C GLY A 118 -14.25 23.11 6.66
N LYS A 119 -13.20 22.44 7.15
CA LYS A 119 -12.67 21.21 6.54
C LYS A 119 -12.71 20.04 7.50
N LEU A 120 -13.16 18.88 7.02
CA LEU A 120 -13.17 17.64 7.76
C LEU A 120 -11.74 17.26 8.14
N ASN A 121 -11.51 17.02 9.43
CA ASN A 121 -10.19 16.74 9.97
C ASN A 121 -10.30 15.68 11.10
N GLY A 122 -9.32 14.78 11.16
CA GLY A 122 -9.34 13.66 12.09
C GLY A 122 -10.18 12.50 11.60
N ILE A 123 -10.77 11.74 12.53
CA ILE A 123 -11.50 10.50 12.21
C ILE A 123 -12.98 10.81 11.99
N GLN A 124 -13.51 10.39 10.84
CA GLN A 124 -14.93 10.34 10.57
C GLN A 124 -15.46 8.93 10.82
N PHE A 125 -16.59 8.85 11.52
CA PHE A 125 -17.35 7.62 11.72
C PHE A 125 -18.66 7.68 10.94
N ILE A 126 -19.02 6.60 10.28
CA ILE A 126 -20.32 6.41 9.63
C ILE A 126 -20.93 5.12 10.16
N TYR A 127 -22.23 5.16 10.43
CA TYR A 127 -22.94 4.07 11.07
C TYR A 127 -24.03 3.53 10.15
N PHE A 128 -24.34 2.25 10.31
CA PHE A 128 -25.55 1.64 9.77
C PHE A 128 -26.80 2.20 10.47
N GLN A 129 -27.95 2.04 9.83
CA GLN A 129 -29.22 2.51 10.40
C GLN A 129 -29.59 1.81 11.72
N ASP A 130 -29.04 0.62 12.00
CA ASP A 130 -29.19 -0.11 13.27
C ASP A 130 -28.24 0.40 14.39
N GLY A 131 -27.40 1.40 14.09
CA GLY A 131 -26.47 2.03 15.03
C GLY A 131 -25.09 1.39 15.10
N LYS A 132 -24.81 0.31 14.35
CA LYS A 132 -23.48 -0.29 14.30
C LYS A 132 -22.53 0.51 13.42
N LEU A 133 -21.24 0.44 13.69
CA LEU A 133 -20.22 1.10 12.88
C LEU A 133 -20.18 0.47 11.47
N SER A 134 -20.25 1.31 10.44
CA SER A 134 -20.18 0.93 9.03
C SER A 134 -18.85 1.31 8.41
N GLN A 135 -18.32 2.48 8.77
CA GLN A 135 -17.05 2.97 8.25
C GLN A 135 -16.33 3.87 9.25
N GLU A 136 -15.01 3.78 9.26
CA GLU A 136 -14.07 4.68 9.92
C GLU A 136 -13.07 5.18 8.87
N ALA A 137 -12.85 6.48 8.78
CA ALA A 137 -11.94 7.07 7.80
C ALA A 137 -11.19 8.26 8.36
N VAL A 138 -9.87 8.32 8.14
CA VAL A 138 -9.02 9.43 8.58
C VAL A 138 -8.92 10.50 7.48
N TYR A 139 -9.22 11.74 7.85
CA TYR A 139 -9.14 12.91 6.98
C TYR A 139 -8.14 13.94 7.51
N TYR A 140 -7.50 14.63 6.58
CA TYR A 140 -6.75 15.85 6.81
C TYR A 140 -7.18 16.88 5.77
N ASN A 141 -7.82 17.95 6.22
CA ASN A 141 -8.32 19.03 5.34
C ASN A 141 -9.16 18.50 4.16
N ASP A 142 -10.25 17.78 4.47
CA ASP A 142 -11.17 17.13 3.52
C ASP A 142 -10.57 16.00 2.67
N THR A 143 -9.28 15.69 2.85
CA THR A 143 -8.57 14.70 2.05
C THR A 143 -8.31 13.45 2.87
N LEU A 144 -8.64 12.27 2.34
CA LEU A 144 -8.32 10.99 2.99
C LEU A 144 -6.80 10.87 3.20
N ASN A 145 -6.38 10.67 4.44
CA ASN A 145 -4.97 10.63 4.79
C ASN A 145 -4.75 9.76 6.03
N GLY A 146 -4.64 8.45 5.80
CA GLY A 146 -4.56 7.43 6.83
C GLY A 146 -5.39 6.21 6.47
N GLU A 147 -5.78 5.44 7.49
CA GLU A 147 -6.52 4.20 7.32
C GLU A 147 -8.02 4.46 7.08
N VAL A 148 -8.61 3.67 6.19
CA VAL A 148 -10.06 3.54 6.03
C VAL A 148 -10.44 2.11 6.33
N LYS A 149 -11.38 1.93 7.26
CA LYS A 149 -11.99 0.64 7.59
C LYS A 149 -13.46 0.67 7.21
N ILE A 150 -13.91 -0.38 6.53
CA ILE A 150 -15.31 -0.62 6.25
C ILE A 150 -15.70 -1.91 6.93
N PHE A 151 -16.87 -1.93 7.58
CA PHE A 151 -17.34 -3.02 8.40
C PHE A 151 -18.56 -3.69 7.77
N PHE A 152 -18.73 -4.98 8.06
CA PHE A 152 -19.98 -5.70 7.84
C PHE A 152 -21.01 -5.34 8.91
N PRO A 153 -22.32 -5.59 8.69
CA PRO A 153 -23.36 -5.40 9.71
C PRO A 153 -23.20 -6.27 10.96
N ASN A 154 -22.33 -7.29 10.93
CA ASN A 154 -21.97 -8.11 12.09
C ASN A 154 -20.82 -7.50 12.94
N GLY A 155 -20.28 -6.35 12.51
CA GLY A 155 -19.20 -5.61 13.19
C GLY A 155 -17.79 -6.05 12.81
N GLN A 156 -17.63 -7.06 11.97
CA GLN A 156 -16.32 -7.47 11.48
C GLN A 156 -15.83 -6.55 10.36
N ILE A 157 -14.52 -6.41 10.22
CA ILE A 157 -13.92 -5.63 9.13
C ILE A 157 -14.22 -6.35 7.83
N ARG A 158 -14.76 -5.63 6.85
CA ARG A 158 -14.92 -6.04 5.45
C ARG A 158 -13.73 -5.62 4.61
N GLN A 159 -13.23 -4.42 4.85
CA GLN A 159 -12.13 -3.83 4.10
C GLN A 159 -11.26 -2.96 5.01
N ALA A 160 -9.95 -3.04 4.82
CA ALA A 160 -8.99 -2.09 5.38
C ALA A 160 -8.06 -1.60 4.27
N SER A 161 -7.92 -0.29 4.12
CA SER A 161 -7.15 0.34 3.05
C SER A 161 -6.44 1.60 3.57
N GLY A 162 -5.18 1.78 3.19
CA GLY A 162 -4.42 3.00 3.48
C GLY A 162 -4.55 4.06 2.38
N TYR A 163 -4.55 5.32 2.78
CA TYR A 163 -4.58 6.48 1.89
C TYR A 163 -3.51 7.50 2.27
N ARG A 164 -2.94 8.16 1.26
CA ARG A 164 -2.05 9.30 1.42
C ARG A 164 -2.45 10.37 0.42
N TYR A 165 -2.77 11.57 0.90
CA TYR A 165 -3.24 12.69 0.07
C TYR A 165 -4.39 12.33 -0.89
N GLY A 166 -5.34 11.52 -0.42
CA GLY A 166 -6.53 11.14 -1.17
C GLY A 166 -6.37 9.90 -2.04
N LYS A 167 -5.15 9.40 -2.19
CA LYS A 167 -4.81 8.27 -3.06
C LYS A 167 -4.51 7.01 -2.25
N LEU A 168 -4.86 5.84 -2.80
CA LEU A 168 -4.52 4.55 -2.19
C LEU A 168 -3.01 4.40 -2.02
N TRP A 169 -2.60 4.03 -0.80
CA TRP A 169 -1.21 3.86 -0.41
C TRP A 169 -1.06 2.75 0.62
N GLY A 170 -0.12 1.83 0.36
CA GLY A 170 0.16 0.69 1.20
C GLY A 170 -0.88 -0.43 1.03
N PRO A 171 -1.17 -1.18 2.11
CA PRO A 171 -1.93 -2.41 1.99
C PRO A 171 -3.44 -2.15 1.79
N PHE A 172 -4.03 -2.96 0.94
CA PHE A 172 -5.46 -3.05 0.69
C PHE A 172 -5.93 -4.48 0.97
N LYS A 173 -6.84 -4.63 1.91
CA LYS A 173 -7.26 -5.92 2.45
C LYS A 173 -8.77 -6.05 2.36
N ILE A 174 -9.24 -7.18 1.86
CA ILE A 174 -10.65 -7.57 1.91
C ILE A 174 -10.76 -8.81 2.79
N TYR A 175 -11.78 -8.82 3.62
CA TYR A 175 -12.08 -9.92 4.54
C TYR A 175 -13.48 -10.48 4.27
N THR A 176 -13.68 -11.74 4.64
CA THR A 176 -14.99 -12.40 4.64
C THR A 176 -15.83 -11.97 5.85
N GLU A 177 -17.13 -12.28 5.83
CA GLU A 177 -18.02 -12.08 6.99
C GLU A 177 -17.68 -12.93 8.22
N THR A 178 -16.71 -13.85 8.12
CA THR A 178 -16.17 -14.61 9.26
C THR A 178 -14.88 -14.00 9.82
N GLY A 179 -14.34 -12.96 9.16
CA GLY A 179 -13.14 -12.23 9.59
C GLY A 179 -11.86 -12.81 9.01
N THR A 180 -11.99 -13.74 8.06
CA THR A 180 -10.86 -14.37 7.37
C THR A 180 -10.41 -13.48 6.22
N LEU A 181 -9.10 -13.39 5.96
CA LEU A 181 -8.57 -12.62 4.84
C LEU A 181 -9.01 -13.29 3.52
N ASN A 182 -9.66 -12.52 2.65
CA ASN A 182 -10.10 -12.96 1.32
C ASN A 182 -9.13 -12.50 0.23
N SER A 183 -8.65 -11.26 0.32
CA SER A 183 -7.59 -10.78 -0.59
C SER A 183 -6.73 -9.70 0.03
N TYR A 184 -5.53 -9.59 -0.53
CA TYR A 184 -4.48 -8.67 -0.14
C TYR A 184 -3.82 -8.10 -1.40
N ARG A 185 -3.59 -6.79 -1.43
CA ARG A 185 -2.81 -6.08 -2.46
C ARG A 185 -2.05 -4.92 -1.84
N GLU A 186 -1.05 -4.42 -2.56
CA GLU A 186 -0.33 -3.20 -2.22
C GLU A 186 -0.49 -2.14 -3.30
N TYR A 187 -0.61 -0.89 -2.87
CA TYR A 187 -0.73 0.26 -3.73
C TYR A 187 0.33 1.30 -3.41
N VAL A 188 0.87 1.93 -4.44
CA VAL A 188 1.68 3.15 -4.33
C VAL A 188 1.08 4.14 -5.32
N ASP A 189 0.55 5.25 -4.82
CA ASP A 189 -0.08 6.29 -5.64
C ASP A 189 -1.20 5.74 -6.55
N GLU A 190 -2.07 4.89 -5.98
CA GLU A 190 -3.17 4.18 -6.68
C GLU A 190 -2.74 3.10 -7.70
N VAL A 191 -1.45 2.89 -7.90
CA VAL A 191 -0.90 1.86 -8.78
C VAL A 191 -0.57 0.62 -7.97
N LEU A 192 -0.98 -0.56 -8.45
CA LEU A 192 -0.61 -1.83 -7.83
C LEU A 192 0.90 -2.05 -7.90
N GLN A 193 1.48 -2.36 -6.76
CA GLN A 193 2.90 -2.65 -6.59
C GLN A 193 3.05 -3.81 -5.62
N GLY A 194 4.12 -4.60 -5.75
CA GLY A 194 4.45 -5.64 -4.78
C GLY A 194 3.43 -6.81 -4.77
N PRO A 195 3.36 -7.56 -3.66
CA PRO A 195 2.65 -8.82 -3.63
C PRO A 195 1.13 -8.67 -3.67
N PHE A 196 0.46 -9.63 -4.29
CA PHE A 196 -0.97 -9.87 -4.13
C PHE A 196 -1.23 -11.28 -3.63
N LEU A 197 -2.29 -11.45 -2.85
CA LEU A 197 -2.80 -12.74 -2.38
C LEU A 197 -4.32 -12.78 -2.54
N THR A 198 -4.84 -13.92 -2.97
CA THR A 198 -6.29 -14.21 -2.99
C THR A 198 -6.52 -15.59 -2.39
N PHE A 199 -7.59 -15.74 -1.62
CA PHE A 199 -7.93 -16.97 -0.91
C PHE A 199 -9.30 -17.47 -1.33
N PHE A 200 -9.48 -18.79 -1.34
CA PHE A 200 -10.79 -19.41 -1.43
C PHE A 200 -11.62 -19.11 -0.17
N ASP A 201 -12.94 -19.34 -0.25
CA ASP A 201 -13.84 -19.23 0.90
C ASP A 201 -13.46 -20.16 2.06
N SER A 202 -12.75 -21.27 1.76
CA SER A 202 -12.17 -22.18 2.74
C SER A 202 -10.99 -21.60 3.52
N GLY A 203 -10.43 -20.46 3.09
CA GLY A 203 -9.23 -19.83 3.63
C GLY A 203 -7.92 -20.38 3.05
N ILE A 204 -8.00 -21.31 2.09
CA ILE A 204 -6.83 -21.83 1.38
C ILE A 204 -6.38 -20.81 0.34
N LEU A 205 -5.06 -20.62 0.20
CA LEU A 205 -4.50 -19.71 -0.79
C LEU A 205 -4.91 -20.18 -2.18
N GLN A 206 -5.52 -19.28 -2.96
CA GLN A 206 -5.97 -19.54 -4.32
C GLN A 206 -4.98 -18.99 -5.33
N GLU A 207 -4.52 -17.75 -5.15
CA GLU A 207 -3.58 -17.12 -6.05
C GLU A 207 -2.60 -16.23 -5.27
N ASN A 208 -1.34 -16.20 -5.73
CA ASN A 208 -0.38 -15.18 -5.32
C ASN A 208 0.46 -14.71 -6.51
N GLY A 209 1.23 -13.65 -6.29
CA GLY A 209 2.17 -13.13 -7.27
C GLY A 209 2.59 -11.72 -6.91
N ASN A 210 3.23 -11.03 -7.84
CA ASN A 210 3.65 -9.65 -7.67
C ASN A 210 3.15 -8.76 -8.81
N PHE A 211 2.94 -7.49 -8.48
CA PHE A 211 2.72 -6.40 -9.41
C PHE A 211 3.95 -5.49 -9.45
N ARG A 212 4.24 -4.95 -10.64
CA ARG A 212 5.16 -3.84 -10.85
C ARG A 212 4.49 -2.86 -11.81
N ASP A 213 4.34 -1.62 -11.38
CA ASP A 213 3.74 -0.54 -12.18
C ASP A 213 2.35 -0.92 -12.74
N GLY A 214 1.56 -1.61 -11.93
CA GLY A 214 0.21 -2.05 -12.29
C GLY A 214 0.16 -3.33 -13.13
N GLN A 215 1.30 -3.89 -13.52
CA GLN A 215 1.38 -5.12 -14.32
C GLN A 215 1.81 -6.31 -13.45
N VAL A 216 1.19 -7.46 -13.66
CA VAL A 216 1.59 -8.70 -12.98
C VAL A 216 2.97 -9.12 -13.50
N THR A 217 3.91 -9.46 -12.61
CA THR A 217 5.25 -9.96 -12.98
C THR A 217 5.39 -11.47 -12.79
N ASP A 218 4.63 -12.02 -11.85
CA ASP A 218 4.51 -13.46 -11.65
C ASP A 218 3.14 -13.78 -11.05
N LYS A 219 2.66 -14.99 -11.32
CA LYS A 219 1.41 -15.49 -10.74
C LYS A 219 1.52 -16.98 -10.50
N ARG A 220 1.13 -17.40 -9.29
CA ARG A 220 0.89 -18.79 -8.93
C ARG A 220 -0.57 -18.99 -8.60
N VAL A 221 -1.12 -20.11 -9.06
CA VAL A 221 -2.50 -20.53 -8.80
C VAL A 221 -2.47 -21.88 -8.11
N TYR A 222 -3.30 -22.05 -7.09
CA TYR A 222 -3.42 -23.26 -6.30
C TYR A 222 -4.85 -23.78 -6.36
N ASN A 223 -5.02 -25.10 -6.22
CA ASN A 223 -6.33 -25.72 -6.10
C ASN A 223 -6.86 -25.67 -4.65
N GLU A 224 -8.08 -26.15 -4.42
CA GLU A 224 -8.71 -26.15 -3.09
C GLU A 224 -8.01 -27.07 -2.07
N GLN A 225 -7.06 -27.91 -2.49
CA GLN A 225 -6.21 -28.70 -1.60
C GLN A 225 -4.92 -27.96 -1.23
N GLY A 226 -4.68 -26.77 -1.78
CA GLY A 226 -3.47 -25.97 -1.61
C GLY A 226 -2.29 -26.45 -2.47
N ILE A 227 -2.56 -27.30 -3.46
CA ILE A 227 -1.55 -27.82 -4.40
C ILE A 227 -1.40 -26.82 -5.54
N LEU A 228 -0.15 -26.51 -5.91
CA LEU A 228 0.17 -25.62 -7.01
C LEU A 228 -0.39 -26.19 -8.31
N ALA A 229 -1.21 -25.41 -9.01
CA ALA A 229 -1.81 -25.77 -10.29
C ALA A 229 -1.11 -25.07 -11.47
N VAL A 230 -0.67 -23.81 -11.28
CA VAL A 230 0.00 -23.01 -12.31
C VAL A 230 1.07 -22.12 -11.67
N ASP A 231 2.25 -22.01 -12.29
CA ASP A 231 3.26 -20.97 -12.04
C ASP A 231 3.63 -20.33 -13.38
N VAL A 232 3.58 -19.00 -13.47
CA VAL A 232 3.84 -18.24 -14.69
C VAL A 232 4.51 -16.91 -14.37
N ARG A 233 5.44 -16.51 -15.24
CA ARG A 233 6.15 -15.23 -15.20
C ARG A 233 5.74 -14.35 -16.38
N PHE A 234 5.83 -13.05 -16.16
CA PHE A 234 5.47 -12.02 -17.12
C PHE A 234 6.52 -10.91 -17.15
N GLU A 235 6.78 -10.39 -18.34
CA GLU A 235 7.53 -9.17 -18.56
C GLU A 235 6.71 -8.26 -19.49
N ASN A 236 6.51 -7.00 -19.09
CA ASN A 236 5.68 -6.03 -19.83
C ASN A 236 4.27 -6.54 -20.20
N GLY A 237 3.71 -7.42 -19.37
CA GLY A 237 2.38 -8.01 -19.56
C GLY A 237 2.32 -9.22 -20.50
N LEU A 238 3.43 -9.60 -21.13
CA LEU A 238 3.58 -10.81 -21.94
C LEU A 238 4.17 -11.92 -21.08
N LYS A 239 3.83 -13.19 -21.34
CA LYS A 239 4.49 -14.31 -20.65
C LYS A 239 5.94 -14.37 -21.06
N GLU A 240 6.81 -14.48 -20.06
CA GLU A 240 8.26 -14.47 -20.25
C GLU A 240 8.92 -15.50 -19.33
N GLY A 241 9.79 -16.34 -19.88
CA GLY A 241 10.50 -17.37 -19.12
C GLY A 241 9.63 -18.58 -18.76
N PRO A 242 9.87 -19.25 -17.62
CA PRO A 242 9.26 -20.53 -17.29
C PRO A 242 7.76 -20.43 -17.01
N TYR A 243 7.03 -21.43 -17.50
CA TYR A 243 5.64 -21.73 -17.18
C TYR A 243 5.52 -23.20 -16.78
N SER A 244 4.84 -23.45 -15.67
CA SER A 244 4.55 -24.81 -15.20
C SER A 244 3.06 -24.95 -14.91
N GLU A 245 2.48 -26.07 -15.34
CA GLU A 245 1.10 -26.47 -15.03
C GLU A 245 1.14 -27.88 -14.45
N TYR A 246 0.29 -28.14 -13.46
CA TYR A 246 0.27 -29.38 -12.69
C TYR A 246 -1.12 -30.03 -12.73
N TYR A 247 -1.16 -31.34 -12.54
CA TYR A 247 -2.40 -32.08 -12.26
C TYR A 247 -2.91 -31.78 -10.84
N GLU A 248 -4.13 -32.22 -10.53
CA GLU A 248 -4.75 -31.97 -9.22
C GLU A 248 -3.96 -32.55 -8.04
N ASP A 249 -3.16 -33.58 -8.27
CA ASP A 249 -2.29 -34.24 -7.30
C ASP A 249 -0.89 -33.62 -7.19
N GLY A 250 -0.60 -32.57 -7.99
CA GLY A 250 0.66 -31.84 -7.98
C GLY A 250 1.74 -32.43 -8.89
N ILE A 251 1.42 -33.46 -9.68
CA ILE A 251 2.34 -33.97 -10.68
C ILE A 251 2.44 -32.95 -11.83
N LEU A 252 3.65 -32.63 -12.26
CA LEU A 252 3.88 -31.73 -13.39
C LEU A 252 3.17 -32.28 -14.62
N LYS A 253 2.43 -31.42 -15.33
CA LYS A 253 1.63 -31.75 -16.52
C LYS A 253 2.22 -31.10 -17.76
N ILE A 254 2.57 -29.82 -17.66
CA ILE A 254 3.14 -29.03 -18.76
C ILE A 254 4.28 -28.18 -18.21
N MET A 255 5.39 -28.15 -18.92
CA MET A 255 6.45 -27.17 -18.74
C MET A 255 6.68 -26.44 -20.06
N ARG A 256 6.68 -25.11 -20.05
CA ARG A 256 7.00 -24.28 -21.22
C ARG A 256 8.03 -23.22 -20.86
N THR A 257 8.74 -22.74 -21.87
CA THR A 257 9.48 -21.49 -21.81
C THR A 257 8.87 -20.53 -22.81
N TYR A 258 8.53 -19.33 -22.36
CA TYR A 258 8.04 -18.25 -23.21
C TYR A 258 9.13 -17.21 -23.46
N ASP A 259 9.07 -16.58 -24.63
CA ASP A 259 9.80 -15.38 -25.04
C ASP A 259 8.77 -14.46 -25.69
N ASP A 260 8.37 -13.38 -25.02
CA ASP A 260 7.30 -12.47 -25.45
C ASP A 260 6.02 -13.19 -25.93
N ASP A 261 5.41 -14.01 -25.05
CA ASP A 261 4.25 -14.88 -25.32
C ASP A 261 4.48 -16.03 -26.34
N ALA A 262 5.62 -16.08 -27.04
CA ALA A 262 5.94 -17.18 -27.95
C ALA A 262 6.49 -18.39 -27.19
N VAL A 263 5.97 -19.59 -27.47
CA VAL A 263 6.44 -20.83 -26.84
C VAL A 263 7.77 -21.26 -27.48
N VAL A 264 8.87 -21.06 -26.78
CA VAL A 264 10.22 -21.48 -27.21
C VAL A 264 10.38 -22.99 -27.05
N THR A 265 10.02 -23.50 -25.88
CA THR A 265 10.05 -24.93 -25.58
C THR A 265 8.76 -25.35 -24.90
N GLU A 266 8.33 -26.59 -25.15
CA GLU A 266 7.24 -27.22 -24.42
C GLU A 266 7.51 -28.70 -24.19
N ARG A 267 7.18 -29.15 -22.97
CA ARG A 267 7.30 -30.54 -22.51
C ARG A 267 6.02 -30.94 -21.80
N TYR A 268 5.58 -32.16 -22.07
CA TYR A 268 4.35 -32.73 -21.53
C TYR A 268 4.66 -33.96 -20.70
N PHE A 269 3.94 -34.12 -19.61
CA PHE A 269 4.12 -35.20 -18.64
C PHE A 269 2.77 -35.89 -18.39
N ASP A 270 2.80 -37.22 -18.25
CA ASP A 270 1.63 -37.98 -17.85
C ASP A 270 1.35 -37.88 -16.34
N GLN A 271 0.27 -38.51 -15.89
CA GLN A 271 -0.15 -38.58 -14.48
C GLN A 271 0.83 -39.34 -13.56
N TYR A 272 1.96 -39.83 -14.08
CA TYR A 272 3.01 -40.46 -13.29
C TYR A 272 4.31 -39.64 -13.31
N GLY A 273 4.28 -38.45 -13.92
CA GLY A 273 5.44 -37.57 -14.07
C GLY A 273 6.39 -38.00 -15.18
N MET A 274 5.99 -38.94 -16.04
CA MET A 274 6.81 -39.40 -17.15
C MET A 274 6.61 -38.49 -18.35
N GLU A 275 7.69 -38.00 -18.94
CA GLU A 275 7.64 -37.16 -20.13
C GLU A 275 7.12 -37.95 -21.34
N VAL A 276 6.06 -37.44 -21.98
CA VAL A 276 5.38 -38.08 -23.12
C VAL A 276 5.62 -37.38 -24.45
N SER A 277 6.23 -36.20 -24.46
CA SER A 277 6.56 -35.46 -25.68
C SER A 277 8.04 -35.53 -26.04
N LYS A 278 8.35 -35.52 -27.34
CA LYS A 278 9.68 -35.13 -27.84
C LYS A 278 9.66 -33.62 -28.05
N GLU A 279 10.64 -32.92 -27.50
CA GLU A 279 10.86 -31.47 -27.61
C GLU A 279 10.43 -30.90 -28.97
N LYS A 280 9.50 -29.94 -28.95
CA LYS A 280 9.08 -29.19 -30.14
C LYS A 280 9.56 -27.75 -29.98
N ALA A 281 10.76 -27.45 -30.48
CA ALA A 281 11.22 -26.07 -30.64
C ALA A 281 10.40 -25.44 -31.77
N SER A 282 9.51 -24.50 -31.45
CA SER A 282 8.75 -23.79 -32.48
C SER A 282 9.63 -22.68 -33.07
N LEU A 283 10.48 -23.04 -34.03
CA LEU A 283 11.28 -22.09 -34.80
C LEU A 283 10.56 -21.79 -36.13
N ASP A 284 9.40 -21.14 -36.06
CA ASP A 284 8.76 -20.57 -37.25
C ASP A 284 9.29 -19.15 -37.50
N GLN A 285 10.53 -19.07 -37.97
CA GLN A 285 10.93 -18.03 -38.93
C GLN A 285 11.24 -18.73 -40.25
N GLN A 286 10.48 -18.37 -41.29
CA GLN A 286 10.60 -18.87 -42.66
C GLN A 286 12.07 -18.95 -43.11
N GLN A 287 12.62 -20.16 -43.19
CA GLN A 287 13.84 -20.39 -43.96
C GLN A 287 13.46 -20.45 -45.43
N ASP A 288 13.84 -19.41 -46.17
CA ASP A 288 13.75 -19.36 -47.62
C ASP A 288 14.71 -20.41 -48.22
N PRO A 289 14.21 -21.42 -48.96
CA PRO A 289 15.03 -22.51 -49.51
C PRO A 289 16.05 -22.04 -50.57
N SER A 290 16.03 -20.75 -50.96
CA SER A 290 17.05 -20.14 -51.81
C SER A 290 18.39 -19.88 -51.08
N VAL A 291 18.40 -19.74 -49.75
CA VAL A 291 19.62 -19.43 -48.98
C VAL A 291 20.51 -20.66 -48.78
N GLU A 292 19.95 -21.84 -48.55
CA GLU A 292 20.73 -23.09 -48.44
C GLU A 292 21.46 -23.44 -49.75
N GLN A 293 20.81 -23.23 -50.90
CA GLN A 293 21.45 -23.46 -52.21
C GLN A 293 22.52 -22.42 -52.55
N LEU A 294 22.40 -21.20 -52.02
CA LEU A 294 23.44 -20.15 -52.13
C LEU A 294 24.63 -20.42 -51.21
N MET A 295 24.39 -20.91 -49.99
CA MET A 295 25.44 -21.26 -49.03
C MET A 295 26.29 -22.45 -49.52
N LEU A 296 25.68 -23.50 -50.08
CA LEU A 296 26.41 -24.68 -50.56
C LEU A 296 27.31 -24.42 -51.79
N ARG A 297 27.12 -23.31 -52.52
CA ARG A 297 28.01 -22.90 -53.63
C ARG A 297 29.15 -21.96 -53.22
N ALA A 298 29.12 -21.39 -52.00
CA ALA A 298 30.09 -20.39 -51.56
C ALA A 298 31.29 -20.98 -50.78
N PHE A 299 31.19 -22.19 -50.22
CA PHE A 299 32.23 -22.78 -49.36
C PHE A 299 33.44 -23.41 -50.09
N GLY A 300 33.60 -23.18 -51.39
CA GLY A 300 34.66 -23.81 -52.20
C GLY A 300 35.73 -22.88 -52.78
N GLN A 301 35.70 -21.57 -52.53
CA GLN A 301 36.58 -20.60 -53.19
C GLN A 301 37.50 -19.89 -52.18
N PRO A 302 38.83 -19.86 -52.39
CA PRO A 302 39.80 -19.27 -51.46
C PRO A 302 39.64 -17.76 -51.24
N ASP A 303 38.96 -17.06 -52.15
CA ASP A 303 38.74 -15.60 -52.05
C ASP A 303 37.72 -15.21 -50.96
N PHE A 304 36.84 -16.12 -50.53
CA PHE A 304 35.82 -15.84 -49.51
C PHE A 304 36.40 -15.77 -48.09
N ILE A 305 37.44 -16.57 -47.80
CA ILE A 305 38.13 -16.56 -46.49
C ILE A 305 38.88 -15.23 -46.30
N ILE A 306 39.46 -14.68 -47.37
CA ILE A 306 40.17 -13.39 -47.34
C ILE A 306 39.19 -12.23 -47.06
N LEU A 307 37.99 -12.29 -47.64
CA LEU A 307 36.94 -11.27 -47.43
C LEU A 307 36.41 -11.29 -45.98
N VAL A 308 36.20 -12.47 -45.39
CA VAL A 308 35.74 -12.61 -44.00
C VAL A 308 36.81 -12.14 -43.01
N VAL A 309 38.10 -12.45 -43.25
CA VAL A 309 39.21 -11.96 -42.42
C VAL A 309 39.38 -10.43 -42.52
N ALA A 310 39.17 -9.84 -43.70
CA ALA A 310 39.21 -8.39 -43.88
C ALA A 310 38.07 -7.66 -43.14
N ILE A 311 36.86 -8.22 -43.14
CA ILE A 311 35.69 -7.66 -42.43
C ILE A 311 35.91 -7.71 -40.91
N VAL A 312 36.45 -8.82 -40.38
CA VAL A 312 36.76 -8.95 -38.94
C VAL A 312 37.87 -7.99 -38.50
N ILE A 313 38.89 -7.76 -39.34
CA ILE A 313 39.96 -6.78 -39.05
C ILE A 313 39.42 -5.33 -39.12
N SER A 314 38.50 -5.02 -40.03
CA SER A 314 37.83 -3.70 -40.09
C SER A 314 36.93 -3.43 -38.89
N ILE A 315 36.16 -4.42 -38.43
CA ILE A 315 35.27 -4.30 -37.26
C ILE A 315 36.07 -4.09 -35.97
N LEU A 316 37.18 -4.82 -35.79
CA LEU A 316 38.09 -4.64 -34.66
C LEU A 316 38.84 -3.30 -34.71
N GLY A 317 39.17 -2.80 -35.91
CA GLY A 317 39.77 -1.47 -36.10
C GLY A 317 38.82 -0.33 -35.71
N THR A 318 37.52 -0.43 -36.04
CA THR A 318 36.51 0.57 -35.67
C THR A 318 36.24 0.62 -34.17
N ALA A 319 36.23 -0.54 -33.48
CA ALA A 319 36.05 -0.59 -32.03
C ALA A 319 37.23 0.08 -31.27
N PHE A 320 38.46 -0.02 -31.80
CA PHE A 320 39.64 0.61 -31.21
C PHE A 320 39.65 2.15 -31.37
N VAL A 321 39.14 2.67 -32.50
CA VAL A 321 39.04 4.12 -32.75
C VAL A 321 37.93 4.77 -31.88
N VAL A 322 36.78 4.11 -31.72
CA VAL A 322 35.68 4.59 -30.87
C VAL A 322 36.09 4.64 -29.39
N SER A 323 36.83 3.64 -28.89
CA SER A 323 37.34 3.62 -27.52
C SER A 323 38.31 4.79 -27.22
N ARG A 324 39.16 5.17 -28.18
CA ARG A 324 40.04 6.35 -28.04
C ARG A 324 39.29 7.67 -28.11
N TYR A 325 38.22 7.76 -28.91
CA TYR A 325 37.40 8.97 -29.02
C TYR A 325 36.66 9.29 -27.72
N TYR A 326 36.08 8.28 -27.04
CA TYR A 326 35.40 8.48 -25.75
C TYR A 326 36.35 8.81 -24.59
N LYS A 327 37.57 8.23 -24.57
CA LYS A 327 38.60 8.62 -23.58
C LYS A 327 39.16 10.03 -23.80
N SER A 328 39.17 10.52 -25.04
CA SER A 328 39.54 11.89 -25.38
C SER A 328 38.49 12.93 -24.94
N LEU A 329 37.20 12.59 -25.07
CA LEU A 329 36.08 13.47 -24.73
C LEU A 329 35.95 13.68 -23.21
N ALA A 330 36.19 12.63 -22.42
CA ALA A 330 36.21 12.70 -20.96
C ALA A 330 37.37 13.57 -20.42
N ALA A 331 38.52 13.57 -21.11
CA ALA A 331 39.68 14.38 -20.72
C ALA A 331 39.57 15.86 -21.10
N THR A 332 38.63 16.25 -21.98
CA THR A 332 38.42 17.65 -22.38
C THR A 332 37.31 18.36 -21.59
N GLN A 333 36.41 17.62 -20.92
CA GLN A 333 35.36 18.20 -20.07
C GLN A 333 35.89 18.72 -18.71
N ASP A 334 37.04 18.23 -18.24
CA ASP A 334 37.69 18.74 -17.02
C ASP A 334 38.47 20.06 -17.21
N LEU A 335 38.65 20.54 -18.45
CA LEU A 335 39.42 21.75 -18.76
C LEU A 335 38.60 23.01 -19.08
N ILE A 336 37.26 22.97 -19.02
CA ILE A 336 36.40 24.13 -19.28
C ILE A 336 35.46 24.37 -18.10
N ARG A 337 36.01 24.85 -16.97
CA ARG A 337 35.26 25.63 -15.97
C ARG A 337 35.49 27.12 -16.21
N PRO A 338 34.49 27.90 -16.66
CA PRO A 338 34.54 29.34 -16.47
C PRO A 338 34.00 29.69 -15.09
N THR A 339 34.77 30.51 -14.39
CA THR A 339 34.46 31.19 -13.13
C THR A 339 33.16 31.99 -13.22
N LEU A 340 32.16 31.61 -12.42
CA LEU A 340 31.00 32.46 -12.11
C LEU A 340 31.05 32.85 -10.63
N LYS A 341 30.93 34.16 -10.38
CA LYS A 341 30.87 34.78 -9.04
C LYS A 341 29.60 34.33 -8.29
N PRO A 342 29.61 34.32 -6.95
CA PRO A 342 28.47 33.88 -6.16
C PRO A 342 27.33 34.91 -6.23
N ILE A 343 26.12 34.42 -6.46
CA ILE A 343 24.86 35.14 -6.24
C ILE A 343 24.37 34.71 -4.84
N GLU A 344 23.98 35.67 -4.00
CA GLU A 344 23.45 35.44 -2.65
C GLU A 344 22.13 34.62 -2.71
N PRO A 345 21.84 33.75 -1.73
CA PRO A 345 20.67 32.89 -1.79
C PRO A 345 19.42 33.63 -1.31
N GLU A 346 18.37 33.64 -2.15
CA GLU A 346 16.98 33.83 -1.70
C GLU A 346 16.54 32.57 -0.94
N GLU A 347 15.91 32.78 0.21
CA GLU A 347 15.40 31.74 1.11
C GLU A 347 14.32 30.87 0.42
N GLN A 348 14.72 29.71 -0.09
CA GLN A 348 13.80 28.62 -0.39
C GLN A 348 13.62 27.75 0.86
N GLN A 349 12.34 27.56 1.22
CA GLN A 349 11.89 26.71 2.30
C GLN A 349 12.45 25.29 2.15
N PRO A 350 12.83 24.59 3.24
CA PRO A 350 13.48 23.30 3.15
C PRO A 350 12.54 22.27 2.50
N GLU A 351 13.03 21.61 1.44
CA GLU A 351 12.48 20.35 0.96
C GLU A 351 12.38 19.37 2.14
N PRO A 352 11.26 18.64 2.31
CA PRO A 352 11.17 17.62 3.33
C PRO A 352 12.19 16.52 3.00
N GLN A 353 13.14 16.33 3.90
CA GLN A 353 14.06 15.21 3.91
C GLN A 353 13.27 13.90 3.72
N GLU A 354 13.64 13.10 2.72
CA GLU A 354 13.23 11.69 2.62
C GLU A 354 13.59 10.99 3.93
N LYS A 355 12.57 10.76 4.77
CA LYS A 355 12.63 9.92 5.96
C LYS A 355 11.76 8.70 5.72
N ASP A 356 12.42 7.55 5.65
CA ASP A 356 11.94 6.17 5.86
C ASP A 356 10.46 5.90 5.55
N PHE A 357 10.19 5.37 4.35
CA PHE A 357 8.88 4.86 3.92
C PHE A 357 8.63 3.38 4.28
N LEU A 358 9.11 2.91 5.43
CA LEU A 358 8.74 1.59 5.96
C LEU A 358 7.95 1.77 7.25
N ASP A 359 6.62 1.80 7.13
CA ASP A 359 5.72 1.73 8.28
C ASP A 359 5.95 0.41 9.05
N PRO A 360 6.38 0.44 10.32
CA PRO A 360 6.57 -0.76 11.16
C PRO A 360 5.28 -1.57 11.40
N SER A 361 4.10 -1.03 11.07
CA SER A 361 2.81 -1.71 11.18
C SER A 361 2.57 -2.72 10.05
N SER A 362 3.01 -2.40 8.83
CA SER A 362 3.04 -3.29 7.67
C SER A 362 3.92 -4.50 7.96
N ASP A 363 5.14 -4.25 8.46
CA ASP A 363 6.16 -5.25 8.76
C ASP A 363 5.71 -6.35 9.76
N ARG A 364 4.88 -5.99 10.75
CA ARG A 364 4.30 -6.95 11.71
C ARG A 364 3.24 -7.84 11.08
N MET A 365 2.49 -7.31 10.11
CA MET A 365 1.40 -8.05 9.48
C MET A 365 1.94 -9.07 8.46
N TYR A 366 2.95 -8.70 7.64
CA TYR A 366 3.61 -9.66 6.76
C TYR A 366 4.31 -10.75 7.54
N ARG A 367 4.98 -10.41 8.65
CA ARG A 367 5.54 -11.41 9.58
C ARG A 367 4.43 -12.34 10.08
N GLY A 368 3.25 -11.84 10.44
CA GLY A 368 2.13 -12.69 10.84
C GLY A 368 1.67 -13.68 9.77
N LEU A 369 1.67 -13.30 8.49
CA LEU A 369 1.30 -14.20 7.39
C LEU A 369 2.40 -15.24 7.11
N ILE A 370 3.66 -14.80 7.00
CA ILE A 370 4.82 -15.65 6.69
C ILE A 370 5.11 -16.66 7.81
N GLU A 371 4.87 -16.30 9.07
CA GLU A 371 5.10 -17.17 10.23
C GLU A 371 4.03 -18.27 10.40
N ASN A 372 2.88 -18.20 9.72
CA ASN A 372 1.80 -19.18 9.83
C ASN A 372 1.69 -20.14 8.62
N VAL A 373 2.51 -19.98 7.58
CA VAL A 373 2.53 -20.87 6.41
C VAL A 373 3.23 -22.19 6.77
N ARG A 374 2.67 -23.33 6.37
CA ARG A 374 3.21 -24.69 6.62
C ARG A 374 4.46 -25.05 5.79
N SER A 375 4.98 -24.12 5.00
CA SER A 375 6.19 -24.27 4.20
C SER A 375 7.33 -23.51 4.88
N GLY A 376 8.54 -24.09 4.85
CA GLY A 376 9.72 -23.37 5.28
C GLY A 376 10.04 -22.22 4.33
N ILE A 377 10.00 -20.99 4.82
CA ILE A 377 10.34 -19.78 4.07
C ILE A 377 11.63 -19.22 4.65
N TYR A 378 12.59 -18.88 3.78
CA TYR A 378 13.86 -18.29 4.18
C TYR A 378 14.33 -17.22 3.18
N VAL A 379 15.23 -16.37 3.67
CA VAL A 379 16.01 -15.41 2.87
C VAL A 379 17.45 -15.55 3.32
N ALA A 380 18.37 -15.64 2.36
CA ALA A 380 19.80 -15.73 2.62
C ALA A 380 20.56 -14.66 1.83
N ASP A 381 21.77 -14.32 2.27
CA ASP A 381 22.67 -13.47 1.50
C ASP A 381 23.31 -14.23 0.32
N ALA A 382 24.08 -13.51 -0.50
CA ALA A 382 24.76 -14.06 -1.67
C ALA A 382 25.75 -15.20 -1.34
N ASP A 383 26.17 -15.34 -0.08
CA ASP A 383 27.07 -16.40 0.37
C ASP A 383 26.32 -17.57 1.03
N GLY A 384 24.98 -17.55 1.00
CA GLY A 384 24.13 -18.64 1.51
C GLY A 384 23.86 -18.54 3.00
N LYS A 385 24.22 -17.43 3.64
CA LYS A 385 23.98 -17.21 5.07
C LYS A 385 22.57 -16.71 5.31
N LEU A 386 21.83 -17.39 6.20
CA LEU A 386 20.45 -17.04 6.50
C LEU A 386 20.32 -15.65 7.14
N ILE A 387 19.57 -14.79 6.46
CA ILE A 387 19.12 -13.45 6.91
C ILE A 387 17.76 -13.59 7.62
N TYR A 388 16.88 -14.45 7.10
CA TYR A 388 15.55 -14.69 7.65
C TYR A 388 15.14 -16.15 7.46
N ALA A 389 14.37 -16.67 8.41
CA ALA A 389 13.65 -17.94 8.30
C ALA A 389 12.35 -17.86 9.10
N ASN A 390 11.28 -18.51 8.63
CA ASN A 390 10.03 -18.62 9.39
C ASN A 390 10.08 -19.79 10.40
N ASN A 391 9.11 -19.85 11.31
CA ASN A 391 9.04 -20.91 12.32
C ASN A 391 9.00 -22.32 11.73
N THR A 392 8.31 -22.52 10.61
CA THR A 392 8.22 -23.84 9.96
C THR A 392 9.57 -24.28 9.40
N PHE A 393 10.38 -23.38 8.85
CA PHE A 393 11.74 -23.67 8.42
C PHE A 393 12.60 -24.15 9.59
N ALA A 394 12.55 -23.46 10.74
CA ALA A 394 13.31 -23.85 11.93
C ALA A 394 12.89 -25.25 12.43
N GLN A 395 11.59 -25.54 12.48
CA GLN A 395 11.06 -26.84 12.88
C GLN A 395 11.45 -27.97 11.93
N LEU A 396 11.42 -27.73 10.61
CA LEU A 396 11.82 -28.71 9.61
C LEU A 396 13.28 -29.16 9.79
N LEU A 397 14.16 -28.21 10.13
CA LEU A 397 15.58 -28.46 10.37
C LEU A 397 15.90 -28.92 11.81
N GLY A 398 14.89 -29.08 12.67
CA GLY A 398 15.04 -29.59 14.03
C GLY A 398 15.49 -28.55 15.08
N TYR A 399 15.47 -27.26 14.75
CA TYR A 399 15.76 -26.19 15.70
C TYR A 399 14.55 -25.88 16.57
N ARG A 400 14.78 -25.55 17.84
CA ARG A 400 13.69 -25.27 18.79
C ARG A 400 13.16 -23.86 18.63
N THR A 401 14.01 -22.93 18.20
CA THR A 401 13.66 -21.53 18.06
C THR A 401 14.32 -20.90 16.83
N LYS A 402 13.65 -19.94 16.19
CA LYS A 402 14.16 -19.18 15.03
C LYS A 402 15.52 -18.49 15.27
N PRO A 403 15.85 -17.93 16.44
CA PRO A 403 17.17 -17.33 16.67
C PRO A 403 18.33 -18.31 16.50
N GLU A 404 18.09 -19.62 16.62
CA GLU A 404 19.11 -20.66 16.42
C GLU A 404 19.45 -20.87 14.93
N THR A 405 18.62 -20.38 14.00
CA THR A 405 18.90 -20.46 12.55
C THR A 405 19.57 -19.21 11.99
N ALA A 406 19.68 -18.14 12.79
CA ALA A 406 20.26 -16.89 12.35
C ALA A 406 21.76 -17.03 12.10
N GLY A 407 22.19 -16.76 10.86
CA GLY A 407 23.60 -16.83 10.47
C GLY A 407 24.11 -18.23 10.15
N LEU A 408 23.25 -19.26 10.12
CA LEU A 408 23.61 -20.55 9.53
C LEU A 408 23.86 -20.39 8.03
N ASN A 409 24.90 -21.03 7.52
CA ASN A 409 25.04 -21.21 6.09
C ASN A 409 24.21 -22.42 5.65
N LEU A 410 23.45 -22.27 4.57
CA LEU A 410 22.56 -23.30 4.04
C LEU A 410 23.31 -24.58 3.62
N GLU A 411 24.58 -24.49 3.23
CA GLU A 411 25.34 -25.63 2.71
C GLU A 411 26.17 -26.36 3.77
N ASP A 412 26.37 -25.78 4.95
CA ASP A 412 27.28 -26.31 5.98
C ASP A 412 26.88 -27.70 6.51
N ASN A 413 25.59 -28.03 6.46
CA ASN A 413 25.03 -29.27 7.01
C ASN A 413 24.49 -30.22 5.93
N PHE A 414 24.90 -30.06 4.67
CA PHE A 414 24.58 -31.04 3.63
C PHE A 414 25.30 -32.36 3.96
N SER A 415 24.57 -33.48 3.94
CA SER A 415 25.09 -34.77 4.41
C SER A 415 26.08 -35.43 3.43
N ASP A 416 26.22 -34.91 2.20
CA ASP A 416 27.08 -35.48 1.15
C ASP A 416 28.40 -34.69 0.99
N PRO A 417 29.56 -35.27 1.35
CA PRO A 417 30.87 -34.62 1.24
C PRO A 417 31.43 -34.52 -0.19
N TYR A 418 30.77 -35.11 -1.21
CA TYR A 418 31.24 -35.07 -2.61
C TYR A 418 30.47 -34.10 -3.51
N ARG A 419 29.45 -33.38 -3.01
CA ARG A 419 28.67 -32.39 -3.81
C ARG A 419 29.29 -30.99 -3.91
N HIS A 420 30.46 -30.74 -3.34
CA HIS A 420 31.11 -29.41 -3.38
C HIS A 420 31.55 -28.93 -4.78
N GLU A 421 31.55 -29.78 -5.82
CA GLU A 421 31.90 -29.35 -7.18
C GLU A 421 30.72 -28.73 -7.96
N ASN A 422 29.50 -28.80 -7.45
CA ASN A 422 28.34 -28.02 -7.94
C ASN A 422 27.52 -27.55 -6.74
N SER A 423 27.98 -26.48 -6.08
CA SER A 423 27.26 -25.95 -4.93
C SER A 423 25.86 -25.46 -5.34
N PHE A 424 24.88 -25.67 -4.46
CA PHE A 424 23.52 -25.17 -4.66
C PHE A 424 23.55 -23.65 -4.92
N MET A 425 24.41 -22.93 -4.20
CA MET A 425 24.66 -21.51 -4.39
C MET A 425 25.29 -21.18 -5.74
N GLN A 426 26.18 -22.02 -6.28
CA GLN A 426 26.75 -21.83 -7.60
C GLN A 426 25.70 -22.04 -8.70
N THR A 427 24.85 -23.05 -8.54
CA THR A 427 23.72 -23.29 -9.46
C THR A 427 22.72 -22.13 -9.42
N LEU A 428 22.40 -21.65 -8.22
CA LEU A 428 21.54 -20.48 -8.01
C LEU A 428 22.12 -19.20 -8.62
N LYS A 429 23.44 -18.97 -8.48
CA LYS A 429 24.15 -17.82 -9.09
C LYS A 429 24.25 -17.89 -10.61
N GLN A 430 24.33 -19.08 -11.18
CA GLN A 430 24.41 -19.25 -12.64
C GLN A 430 23.04 -19.19 -13.31
N ALA A 431 22.01 -19.72 -12.65
CA ALA A 431 20.67 -19.86 -13.23
C ALA A 431 19.66 -18.81 -12.72
N ASN A 432 20.05 -17.93 -11.79
CA ASN A 432 19.20 -16.96 -11.07
C ASN A 432 18.02 -17.55 -10.29
N ALA A 433 17.77 -18.86 -10.42
CA ALA A 433 16.76 -19.61 -9.71
C ALA A 433 17.12 -21.10 -9.69
N VAL A 434 16.68 -21.81 -8.65
CA VAL A 434 16.73 -23.28 -8.57
C VAL A 434 15.35 -23.74 -8.08
N TYR A 435 14.82 -24.80 -8.68
CA TYR A 435 13.50 -25.35 -8.35
C TYR A 435 13.60 -26.82 -7.99
N ASP A 436 12.79 -27.21 -7.00
CA ASP A 436 12.67 -28.59 -6.50
C ASP A 436 14.04 -29.26 -6.26
N TYR A 437 15.00 -28.48 -5.78
CA TYR A 437 16.34 -28.96 -5.52
C TYR A 437 16.29 -29.86 -4.30
N SER A 438 16.37 -31.17 -4.54
CA SER A 438 16.37 -32.18 -3.50
C SER A 438 17.78 -32.40 -2.95
N PHE A 439 17.92 -32.31 -1.63
CA PHE A 439 19.16 -32.54 -0.91
C PHE A 439 18.91 -33.25 0.42
N GLU A 440 19.91 -34.00 0.86
CA GLU A 440 19.96 -34.56 2.20
C GLU A 440 20.61 -33.55 3.14
N TYR A 441 19.91 -33.23 4.22
CA TYR A 441 20.33 -32.24 5.19
C TYR A 441 20.41 -32.88 6.57
N LYS A 442 21.46 -32.56 7.32
CA LYS A 442 21.61 -32.98 8.71
C LYS A 442 20.92 -31.99 9.63
N LYS A 443 19.86 -32.45 10.31
CA LYS A 443 19.15 -31.66 11.32
C LYS A 443 20.03 -31.33 12.52
N ALA A 444 19.57 -30.38 13.33
CA ALA A 444 20.24 -29.99 14.57
C ALA A 444 20.44 -31.13 15.58
N ASP A 445 19.59 -32.16 15.55
CA ASP A 445 19.70 -33.37 16.39
C ASP A 445 20.62 -34.46 15.79
N GLY A 446 21.24 -34.20 14.65
CA GLY A 446 22.15 -35.10 13.94
C GLY A 446 21.47 -36.08 12.99
N THR A 447 20.13 -36.10 12.91
CA THR A 447 19.39 -36.96 11.99
C THR A 447 19.38 -36.41 10.56
N ASP A 448 19.37 -37.30 9.56
CA ASP A 448 19.29 -36.91 8.15
C ASP A 448 17.83 -36.73 7.72
N VAL A 449 17.56 -35.71 6.91
CA VAL A 449 16.26 -35.43 6.31
C VAL A 449 16.43 -35.09 4.83
N VAL A 450 15.54 -35.62 4.00
CA VAL A 450 15.45 -35.22 2.60
C VAL A 450 14.56 -34.00 2.52
N LEU A 451 15.10 -32.91 1.98
CA LEU A 451 14.39 -31.66 1.79
C LEU A 451 14.43 -31.29 0.32
N SER A 452 13.35 -30.67 -0.14
CA SER A 452 13.32 -29.98 -1.42
C SER A 452 13.24 -28.48 -1.16
N THR A 453 14.01 -27.71 -1.93
CA THR A 453 13.95 -26.25 -1.89
C THR A 453 13.84 -25.65 -3.27
N SER A 454 13.12 -24.54 -3.36
CA SER A 454 13.13 -23.66 -4.51
C SER A 454 13.57 -22.27 -4.05
N ALA A 455 14.54 -21.68 -4.74
CA ALA A 455 15.15 -20.41 -4.40
C ALA A 455 15.30 -19.53 -5.64
N ASN A 456 15.18 -18.21 -5.47
CA ASN A 456 15.43 -17.22 -6.51
C ASN A 456 16.36 -16.15 -5.95
N LEU A 457 17.26 -15.62 -6.80
CA LEU A 457 18.03 -14.43 -6.44
C LEU A 457 17.14 -13.19 -6.58
N ILE A 458 17.19 -12.33 -5.57
CA ILE A 458 16.50 -11.04 -5.55
C ILE A 458 17.58 -9.98 -5.53
N PHE A 459 17.64 -9.16 -6.58
CA PHE A 459 18.58 -8.05 -6.70
C PHE A 459 17.95 -6.78 -6.13
N ASN A 460 18.77 -5.92 -5.54
CA ASN A 460 18.34 -4.58 -5.14
C ASN A 460 18.21 -3.64 -6.36
N ASP A 461 17.73 -2.40 -6.16
CA ASP A 461 17.54 -1.39 -7.21
C ASP A 461 18.82 -1.02 -8.01
N ARG A 462 19.99 -1.48 -7.56
CA ARG A 462 21.29 -1.30 -8.24
C ARG A 462 21.75 -2.53 -9.01
N GLY A 463 20.97 -3.60 -9.04
CA GLY A 463 21.30 -4.85 -9.73
C GLY A 463 22.34 -5.72 -9.00
N GLU A 464 22.51 -5.51 -7.68
CA GLU A 464 23.41 -6.31 -6.81
C GLU A 464 22.65 -7.32 -5.96
#